data_AF-A0A357A6G2-F1
#
_entry.id   AF-A0A357A6G2-F1
#
_cell.length_a   1.000
_cell.length_b   1.000
_cell.length_c   1.000
_cell.angle_alpha   90.00
_cell.angle_beta   90.00
_cell.angle_gamma   90.00
#
_symmetry.space_group_name_H-M   'P 1'
#
loop_
_entity.id
_entity.type
_entity.pdbx_description
1 polymer ?
#
loop_
_entity_poly.entity_id
_entity_poly.type
_entity_poly.pdbx_seq_one_letter_code
_entity_poly.pdbx_strand_id
1 'polypeptide(L)'
;SENDQQVLPASEEQSNQEEEDYKIVHSVPGRIRLRIPRLMNDMLYAKRLEKLLSAESKVKHVRTNPAAASLIIQYDGEGMSELELGMYLLNILDQANSTNLDGQSDRDSESERNK
;
A
#
# COMPACT_ATOMS: atom_id res chain seq x y z
N SER A 1 41.77 38.22 -22.24
CA SER A 1 41.42 38.20 -20.81
C SER A 1 40.07 38.86 -20.68
N GLU A 2 39.02 38.26 -20.12
CA GLU A 2 38.80 36.94 -19.52
C GLU A 2 37.37 36.55 -19.92
N ASN A 3 37.23 35.30 -20.34
CA ASN A 3 35.96 34.65 -20.57
C ASN A 3 35.78 33.73 -19.37
N ASP A 4 35.00 34.11 -18.37
CA ASP A 4 34.56 33.16 -17.35
C ASP A 4 33.36 33.68 -16.54
N GLN A 5 32.39 32.77 -16.41
CA GLN A 5 31.44 32.63 -15.30
C GLN A 5 30.20 33.54 -15.30
N GLN A 6 28.97 33.02 -15.12
CA GLN A 6 28.56 31.79 -14.45
C GLN A 6 27.07 31.50 -14.76
N VAL A 7 26.78 30.21 -14.95
CA VAL A 7 25.58 29.42 -14.57
C VAL A 7 24.16 29.78 -15.06
N LEU A 8 23.65 28.92 -15.95
CA LEU A 8 22.28 28.39 -15.94
C LEU A 8 22.39 26.86 -16.08
N PRO A 9 21.41 26.03 -15.67
CA PRO A 9 20.11 26.35 -15.10
C PRO A 9 19.84 25.64 -13.74
N ALA A 10 19.22 26.33 -12.79
CA ALA A 10 18.44 25.60 -11.79
C ALA A 10 17.13 25.21 -12.48
N SER A 11 17.08 23.99 -12.98
CA SER A 11 15.84 23.35 -13.42
C SER A 11 14.90 23.34 -12.22
N GLU A 12 14.04 24.34 -12.14
CA GLU A 12 12.77 24.24 -11.43
C GLU A 12 11.94 23.21 -12.19
N GLU A 13 12.22 21.92 -11.95
CA GLU A 13 11.22 20.88 -12.14
C GLU A 13 10.13 21.16 -11.10
N GLN A 14 9.25 22.07 -11.46
CA GLN A 14 7.90 22.15 -10.94
C GLN A 14 7.26 20.80 -11.25
N SER A 15 7.48 19.81 -10.38
CA SER A 15 6.75 18.57 -10.41
C SER A 15 5.29 18.95 -10.21
N ASN A 16 4.49 18.82 -11.26
CA ASN A 16 3.05 18.86 -11.20
C ASN A 16 2.66 17.71 -10.25
N GLN A 17 2.47 18.03 -8.96
CA GLN A 17 2.13 17.05 -7.91
C GLN A 17 0.67 16.67 -8.13
N GLU A 18 0.42 15.80 -9.09
CA GLU A 18 -0.66 14.84 -8.93
C GLU A 18 -0.30 14.09 -7.64
N GLU A 19 -1.01 14.37 -6.55
CA GLU A 19 -0.84 13.63 -5.30
C GLU A 19 -1.17 12.17 -5.59
N GLU A 20 -0.17 11.38 -5.98
CA GLU A 20 -0.30 9.94 -6.17
C GLU A 20 -0.93 9.36 -4.88
N ASP A 21 -2.03 8.61 -5.04
CA ASP A 21 -2.76 8.01 -3.91
C ASP A 21 -1.83 7.17 -3.01
N TYR A 22 -0.74 6.65 -3.58
CA TYR A 22 0.35 6.00 -2.87
C TYR A 22 1.67 6.06 -3.65
N LYS A 23 2.79 5.95 -2.92
CA LYS A 23 4.15 5.90 -3.48
C LYS A 23 4.99 4.80 -2.81
N ILE A 24 5.79 4.09 -3.59
CA ILE A 24 6.79 3.16 -3.04
C ILE A 24 7.99 3.96 -2.52
N VAL A 25 8.23 3.92 -1.20
CA VAL A 25 9.35 4.61 -0.55
C VAL A 25 10.60 3.75 -0.53
N HIS A 26 10.43 2.45 -0.31
CA HIS A 26 11.53 1.50 -0.25
C HIS A 26 11.03 0.10 -0.58
N SER A 27 11.75 -0.63 -1.42
CA SER A 27 11.45 -2.01 -1.78
C SER A 27 12.73 -2.84 -1.69
N VAL A 28 12.68 -3.91 -0.91
CA VAL A 28 13.71 -4.95 -0.85
C VAL A 28 13.01 -6.31 -0.80
N PRO A 29 13.66 -7.41 -1.23
CA PRO A 29 13.07 -8.73 -1.13
C PRO A 29 12.55 -9.02 0.28
N GLY A 30 11.26 -9.35 0.37
CA GLY A 30 10.55 -9.65 1.61
C GLY A 30 10.08 -8.43 2.42
N ARG A 31 10.38 -7.19 2.01
CA ARG A 31 9.87 -5.98 2.68
C ARG A 31 9.64 -4.81 1.73
N ILE A 32 8.41 -4.30 1.72
CA ILE A 32 8.05 -3.08 1.00
C ILE A 32 7.48 -2.03 1.96
N ARG A 33 7.83 -0.76 1.73
CA ARG A 33 7.30 0.39 2.44
C ARG A 33 6.63 1.34 1.45
N LEU A 34 5.34 1.55 1.67
CA LEU A 34 4.53 2.50 0.92
C LEU A 34 4.31 3.77 1.76
N ARG A 35 4.21 4.90 1.07
CA ARG A 35 3.64 6.15 1.58
C ARG A 35 2.26 6.28 0.99
N ILE A 36 1.25 6.41 1.83
CA ILE A 36 -0.16 6.55 1.45
C ILE A 36 -0.71 7.72 2.27
N PRO A 37 -0.79 8.95 1.71
CA PRO A 37 -1.22 10.15 2.44
C PRO A 37 -2.54 9.97 3.19
N ARG A 38 -3.48 9.22 2.60
CA ARG A 38 -4.79 8.90 3.17
C ARG A 38 -4.74 8.26 4.55
N LEU A 39 -3.66 7.54 4.90
CA LEU A 39 -3.51 6.89 6.20
C LEU A 39 -3.45 7.88 7.38
N MET A 40 -3.10 9.15 7.15
CA MET A 40 -3.09 10.18 8.19
C MET A 40 -4.50 10.53 8.67
N ASN A 41 -5.47 10.56 7.75
CA ASN A 41 -6.79 11.15 7.99
C ASN A 41 -7.90 10.09 8.01
N ASP A 42 -7.65 8.90 7.47
CA ASP A 42 -8.64 7.82 7.34
C ASP A 42 -8.18 6.56 8.08
N MET A 43 -8.42 6.55 9.40
CA MET A 43 -8.11 5.41 10.25
C MET A 43 -8.92 4.16 9.88
N LEU A 44 -10.13 4.33 9.31
CA LEU A 44 -10.96 3.21 8.89
C LEU A 44 -10.33 2.51 7.68
N TYR A 45 -9.88 3.28 6.70
CA TYR A 45 -9.10 2.80 5.57
C TYR A 45 -7.81 2.10 6.02
N ALA A 46 -7.07 2.69 6.97
CA ALA A 46 -5.87 2.06 7.53
C ALA A 46 -6.15 0.67 8.13
N LYS A 47 -7.22 0.55 8.93
CA LYS A 47 -7.64 -0.74 9.52
C LYS A 47 -8.10 -1.74 8.45
N ARG A 48 -8.78 -1.29 7.40
CA ARG A 48 -9.19 -2.14 6.27
C ARG A 48 -7.97 -2.70 5.54
N LEU A 49 -6.98 -1.85 5.24
CA LEU A 49 -5.72 -2.28 4.63
C LEU A 49 -5.00 -3.31 5.48
N GLU A 50 -4.87 -3.08 6.79
CA GLU A 50 -4.26 -4.05 7.69
C GLU A 50 -5.02 -5.37 7.68
N LYS A 51 -6.35 -5.35 7.76
CA LYS A 51 -7.17 -6.57 7.73
C LYS A 51 -7.01 -7.35 6.42
N LEU A 52 -7.08 -6.67 5.27
CA LEU A 52 -6.94 -7.30 3.95
C LEU A 52 -5.55 -7.92 3.79
N LEU A 53 -4.50 -7.17 4.13
CA LEU A 53 -3.12 -7.64 4.02
C LEU A 53 -2.81 -8.78 5.01
N SER A 54 -3.38 -8.75 6.22
CA SER A 54 -3.15 -9.81 7.22
C SER A 54 -3.95 -11.09 6.96
N ALA A 55 -5.00 -11.04 6.15
CA ALA A 55 -5.76 -12.24 5.75
C ALA A 55 -5.01 -13.10 4.74
N GLU A 56 -3.92 -12.58 4.18
CA GLU A 56 -3.26 -13.16 3.02
C GLU A 56 -2.06 -14.00 3.41
N SER A 57 -1.99 -15.22 2.89
CA SER A 57 -1.01 -16.23 3.29
C SER A 57 0.44 -15.86 3.01
N LYS A 58 0.67 -15.00 2.00
CA LYS A 58 2.01 -14.56 1.59
C LYS A 58 2.54 -13.39 2.42
N VAL A 59 1.69 -12.75 3.22
CA VAL A 59 2.06 -11.61 4.05
C VAL A 59 2.40 -12.11 5.46
N LYS A 60 3.64 -11.88 5.88
CA LYS A 60 4.13 -12.30 7.19
C LYS A 60 3.76 -11.29 8.28
N HIS A 61 3.81 -10.01 7.96
CA HIS A 61 3.52 -8.96 8.91
C HIS A 61 3.14 -7.65 8.23
N VAL A 62 2.19 -6.92 8.81
CA VAL A 62 1.70 -5.63 8.31
C VAL A 62 1.73 -4.63 9.44
N ARG A 63 2.12 -3.41 9.13
CA ARG A 63 2.06 -2.31 10.10
C ARG A 63 1.78 -1.00 9.39
N THR A 64 0.75 -0.29 9.83
CA THR A 64 0.55 1.11 9.48
C THR A 64 1.23 2.05 10.49
N ASN A 65 1.66 3.20 10.01
CA ASN A 65 2.10 4.34 10.81
C ASN A 65 1.39 5.60 10.26
N PRO A 66 0.19 5.92 10.79
CA PRO A 66 -0.58 7.08 10.38
C PRO A 66 0.21 8.39 10.44
N ALA A 67 0.99 8.60 11.51
CA ALA A 67 1.76 9.85 11.70
C ALA A 67 2.81 10.10 10.60
N ALA A 68 3.29 9.02 9.94
CA ALA A 68 4.22 9.10 8.84
C ALA A 68 3.57 8.78 7.48
N ALA A 69 2.24 8.69 7.42
CA ALA A 69 1.49 8.26 6.24
C ALA A 69 2.05 6.97 5.61
N SER A 70 2.50 6.00 6.42
CA SER A 70 3.31 4.89 5.92
C SER A 70 2.73 3.53 6.23
N LEU A 71 2.81 2.64 5.25
CA LEU A 71 2.45 1.23 5.36
C LEU A 71 3.70 0.38 5.13
N ILE A 72 3.95 -0.54 6.04
CA ILE A 72 5.08 -1.49 5.97
C ILE A 72 4.50 -2.88 5.85
N ILE A 73 4.95 -3.60 4.82
CA ILE A 73 4.51 -4.96 4.52
C ILE A 73 5.76 -5.83 4.48
N GLN A 74 5.75 -6.88 5.30
CA GLN A 74 6.72 -7.97 5.21
C GLN A 74 6.03 -9.14 4.55
N TYR A 75 6.62 -9.66 3.49
CA TYR A 75 6.05 -10.73 2.68
C TYR A 75 7.09 -11.84 2.50
N ASP A 76 6.64 -12.99 2.02
CA ASP A 76 7.57 -14.04 1.65
C ASP A 76 8.28 -13.70 0.34
N GLY A 77 9.53 -13.25 0.45
CA GLY A 77 10.35 -12.88 -0.71
C GLY A 77 10.84 -14.07 -1.52
N GLU A 78 10.83 -15.28 -0.93
CA GLU A 78 11.18 -16.51 -1.62
C GLU A 78 9.97 -16.97 -2.46
N GLY A 79 9.97 -16.65 -3.75
CA GLY A 79 8.95 -17.12 -4.70
C GLY A 79 7.93 -16.08 -5.15
N MET A 80 8.16 -14.79 -4.88
CA MET A 80 7.36 -13.70 -5.45
C MET A 80 8.24 -12.71 -6.21
N SER A 81 7.92 -12.49 -7.48
CA SER A 81 8.53 -11.45 -8.31
C SER A 81 8.01 -10.06 -7.94
N GLU A 82 8.75 -9.01 -8.30
CA GLU A 82 8.33 -7.63 -8.08
C GLU A 82 7.01 -7.29 -8.82
N LEU A 83 6.81 -7.87 -9.99
CA LEU A 83 5.57 -7.71 -10.76
C LEU A 83 4.37 -8.33 -10.04
N GLU A 84 4.51 -9.56 -9.54
CA GLU A 84 3.46 -10.23 -8.78
C GLU A 84 3.10 -9.44 -7.52
N LEU A 85 4.12 -8.93 -6.81
CA LEU A 85 3.92 -8.07 -5.65
C LEU A 85 3.16 -6.79 -6.03
N GLY A 86 3.55 -6.13 -7.13
CA GLY A 86 2.89 -4.92 -7.62
C GLY A 86 1.40 -5.16 -7.93
N MET A 87 1.09 -6.19 -8.72
CA MET A 87 -0.29 -6.56 -9.07
C MET A 87 -1.13 -6.90 -7.83
N TYR A 88 -0.51 -7.61 -6.89
CA TYR A 88 -1.15 -7.98 -5.63
C TYR A 88 -1.48 -6.76 -4.76
N LEU A 89 -0.55 -5.82 -4.62
CA LEU A 89 -0.77 -4.59 -3.87
C LEU A 89 -1.84 -3.72 -4.51
N LEU A 90 -1.86 -3.60 -5.84
CA LEU A 90 -2.90 -2.87 -6.58
C LEU A 90 -4.30 -3.41 -6.26
N ASN A 91 -4.47 -4.73 -6.30
CA ASN A 91 -5.74 -5.38 -5.99
C ASN A 91 -6.21 -5.09 -4.56
N ILE A 92 -5.30 -5.12 -3.58
CA ILE A 92 -5.64 -4.84 -2.18
C ILE A 92 -6.00 -3.37 -1.97
N LEU A 93 -5.27 -2.44 -2.60
CA LEU A 93 -5.57 -1.01 -2.52
C LEU A 93 -6.96 -0.71 -3.10
N ASP A 94 -7.33 -1.36 -4.20
CA ASP A 94 -8.64 -1.22 -4.82
C ASP A 94 -9.77 -1.81 -3.94
N GLN A 95 -9.56 -2.97 -3.34
CA GLN A 95 -10.50 -3.55 -2.36
C GLN A 95 -10.68 -2.65 -1.13
N ALA A 96 -9.60 -2.04 -0.63
CA ALA A 96 -9.67 -1.11 0.50
C ALA A 96 -10.44 0.18 0.15
N ASN A 97 -10.44 0.58 -1.12
CA ASN A 97 -11.24 1.68 -1.64
C ASN A 97 -12.72 1.32 -1.80
N SER A 98 -12.99 0.09 -2.25
CA SER A 98 -14.35 -0.39 -2.57
C SER A 98 -15.15 -0.89 -1.38
N THR A 99 -14.51 -1.21 -0.24
CA THR A 99 -15.18 -1.73 0.97
C THR A 99 -15.95 -0.65 1.75
N ASN A 100 -16.93 -0.02 1.12
CA ASN A 100 -18.24 0.18 1.73
C ASN A 100 -19.17 -0.81 1.03
N LEU A 101 -19.95 -1.60 1.80
CA LEU A 101 -20.69 -2.80 1.36
C LEU A 101 -19.70 -3.98 1.21
N ASP A 102 -19.52 -4.86 2.18
CA ASP A 102 -20.49 -5.90 2.48
C ASP A 102 -20.47 -6.28 3.96
N GLY A 103 -21.66 -6.28 4.53
CA GLY A 103 -21.92 -6.99 5.77
C GLY A 103 -21.62 -8.47 5.57
N GLN A 104 -21.09 -9.05 6.64
CA GLN A 104 -21.19 -10.46 7.00
C GLN A 104 -22.27 -11.22 6.21
N SER A 105 -21.88 -11.86 5.12
CA SER A 105 -22.50 -13.11 4.69
C SER A 105 -21.82 -14.24 5.46
N ASP A 106 -21.97 -14.20 6.78
CA ASP A 106 -22.01 -15.41 7.60
C ASP A 106 -23.21 -16.22 7.09
N ARG A 107 -23.00 -16.99 6.02
CA ARG A 107 -23.86 -18.08 5.58
C ARG A 107 -23.02 -19.32 5.29
N ASP A 108 -22.03 -19.58 6.13
CA ASP A 108 -21.71 -20.96 6.49
C ASP A 108 -22.75 -21.40 7.53
N SER A 109 -23.99 -21.60 7.09
CA SER A 109 -24.96 -22.43 7.81
C SER A 109 -24.80 -23.86 7.31
N GLU A 110 -23.62 -24.42 7.55
CA GLU A 110 -23.47 -25.87 7.63
C GLU A 110 -24.02 -26.26 9.02
N SER A 111 -25.28 -26.65 9.04
CA SER A 111 -25.92 -27.30 10.18
C SER A 111 -26.75 -28.47 9.65
N GLU A 112 -26.05 -29.41 9.02
CA GLU A 112 -26.43 -30.81 9.19
C GLU A 112 -26.35 -31.14 10.70
N ARG A 113 -27.47 -31.06 11.40
CA ARG A 113 -27.88 -32.05 12.43
C ARG A 113 -29.20 -31.69 13.07
N ASN A 114 -30.05 -32.73 13.14
CA ASN A 114 -31.17 -32.94 14.04
C ASN A 114 -32.53 -32.34 13.63
N LYS A 115 -33.30 -33.04 12.81
CA LYS A 115 -34.30 -34.02 13.29
C LYS A 115 -34.98 -34.75 12.13
#